data_AF-Q53267-F1
#
_entry.id   AF-Q53267-F1
#
_cell.length_a   1.000
_cell.length_b   1.000
_cell.length_c   1.000
_cell.angle_alpha   90.00
_cell.angle_beta   90.00
_cell.angle_gamma   90.00
#
_symmetry.space_group_name_H-M   'P 1'
#
loop_
_entity.id
_entity.type
_entity.pdbx_description
1 polymer ?
#
loop_
_entity_poly.entity_id
_entity_poly.type
_entity_poly.pdbx_seq_one_letter_code
_entity_poly.pdbx_strand_id
1 'polypeptide(L)' 'MLTIFRTFFALGWVSFGGPAAHIGYFRHTFVEKLRWVSEQEYAQFVALSQFLPGPGSSQVGFAIGYHRGGLAGA' A
#
# COMPACT_ATOMS: atom_id res chain seq x y z
N MET A 1 -5.62 -6.02 12.65
CA MET A 1 -6.84 -5.68 11.90
C MET A 1 -7.26 -4.24 12.07
N LEU A 2 -7.66 -3.78 13.25
CA LEU A 2 -8.12 -2.39 13.44
C LEU A 2 -7.08 -1.34 12.98
N THR A 3 -5.79 -1.59 13.19
CA THR A 3 -4.71 -0.69 12.72
C THR A 3 -4.63 -0.64 11.20
N ILE A 4 -4.77 -1.77 10.51
CA ILE A 4 -4.76 -1.84 9.03
C ILE A 4 -5.93 -1.00 8.51
N PHE A 5 -7.15 -1.28 9.00
CA PHE A 5 -8.35 -0.56 8.63
C PHE A 5 -8.21 0.96 8.86
N ARG A 6 -7.78 1.38 10.06
CA ARG A 6 -7.61 2.80 10.39
C ARG A 6 -6.58 3.50 9.49
N THR A 7 -5.45 2.86 9.21
CA THR A 7 -4.42 3.44 8.35
C THR A 7 -4.92 3.61 6.91
N PHE A 8 -5.53 2.57 6.32
CA PHE A 8 -6.07 2.66 4.96
C PHE A 8 -7.25 3.64 4.87
N PHE A 9 -8.11 3.67 5.90
CA PHE A 9 -9.20 4.64 5.97
C PHE A 9 -8.68 6.08 6.00
N ALA A 10 -7.68 6.39 6.82
CA ALA A 10 -7.05 7.70 6.84
C ALA A 10 -6.37 8.04 5.51
N LEU A 11 -5.65 7.09 4.91
CA LEU A 11 -5.02 7.27 3.60
C LEU A 11 -6.04 7.54 2.49
N GLY A 12 -7.22 6.94 2.53
CA GLY A 12 -8.32 7.24 1.59
C GLY A 12 -8.79 8.68 1.64
N TRP A 13 -8.62 9.38 2.78
CA TRP A 13 -8.95 10.79 2.93
C TRP A 13 -7.84 11.76 2.54
N VAL A 14 -6.59 11.30 2.40
CA VAL A 14 -5.43 12.20 2.20
C VAL A 14 -4.62 11.89 0.95
N SER A 15 -4.77 10.71 0.36
CA SER A 15 -4.03 10.30 -0.84
C SER A 15 -4.72 10.90 -2.07
N PHE A 16 -4.33 12.12 -2.43
CA PHE A 16 -4.74 12.79 -3.66
C PHE A 16 -3.53 13.02 -4.57
N GLY A 17 -3.76 13.27 -5.87
CA GLY A 17 -2.69 13.59 -6.83
C GLY A 17 -2.30 12.45 -7.79
N GLY A 18 -3.12 11.40 -7.88
CA GLY A 18 -2.97 10.34 -8.88
C GLY A 18 -2.04 9.19 -8.48
N PRO A 19 -1.81 8.20 -9.37
CA PRO A 19 -1.17 6.93 -8.99
C PRO A 19 0.24 7.06 -8.41
N ALA A 20 1.08 7.93 -8.98
CA ALA A 20 2.43 8.16 -8.50
C ALA A 20 2.44 8.78 -7.08
N ALA A 21 1.53 9.71 -6.82
CA ALA A 21 1.37 10.29 -5.49
C ALA A 21 0.95 9.22 -4.47
N HIS A 22 0.01 8.33 -4.82
CA HIS A 22 -0.42 7.24 -3.94
C HIS A 22 0.73 6.30 -3.59
N ILE A 23 1.57 5.94 -4.57
CA ILE A 23 2.79 5.15 -4.32
C ILE A 23 3.76 5.91 -3.40
N GLY A 24 3.86 7.24 -3.52
CA GLY A 24 4.62 8.06 -2.57
C GLY A 24 4.06 8.00 -1.15
N TYR A 25 2.75 8.23 -0.99
CA TYR A 25 2.07 8.17 0.31
C TYR A 25 2.19 6.80 0.98
N PHE A 26 2.08 5.73 0.20
CA PHE A 26 2.20 4.36 0.70
C PHE A 26 3.63 4.05 1.13
N ARG A 27 4.65 4.44 0.36
CA ARG A 27 6.04 4.28 0.78
C ARG A 27 6.32 5.00 2.10
N HIS A 28 5.95 6.28 2.17
CA HIS A 28 6.14 7.08 3.38
C HIS A 28 5.43 6.48 4.60
N THR A 29 4.21 5.98 4.41
CA THR A 29 3.40 5.45 5.51
C THR A 29 3.84 4.06 5.93
N PHE A 30 3.93 3.12 4.99
CA PHE A 30 4.12 1.70 5.28
C PHE A 30 5.58 1.28 5.39
N VAL A 31 6.51 2.00 4.76
CA VAL A 31 7.95 1.74 4.85
C VAL A 31 8.59 2.64 5.90
N GLU A 32 8.49 3.96 5.76
CA GLU A 32 9.24 4.89 6.61
C GLU A 32 8.64 5.02 8.02
N LYS A 33 7.33 5.32 8.11
CA LYS A 33 6.65 5.58 9.39
C LYS A 33 6.31 4.32 10.17
N LEU A 34 5.56 3.40 9.54
CA LEU A 34 5.00 2.23 10.22
C LEU A 34 5.92 1.00 10.17
N ARG A 35 6.88 0.97 9.22
CA ARG A 35 7.81 -0.15 9.01
C ARG A 35 7.11 -1.51 8.91
N TRP A 36 5.98 -1.55 8.21
CA TRP A 36 5.25 -2.80 7.94
C TRP A 36 5.84 -3.58 6.78
N VAL A 37 6.57 -2.89 5.90
CA VAL A 37 7.14 -3.40 4.67
C VAL A 37 8.52 -2.77 4.51
N SER A 38 9.53 -3.54 4.10
CA SER A 38 10.85 -3.02 3.74
C SER A 38 10.83 -2.28 2.40
N GLU A 39 11.87 -1.51 2.10
CA GLU A 39 12.02 -0.86 0.79
C GLU A 39 12.00 -1.88 -0.36
N GLN A 40 12.64 -3.04 -0.16
CA GLN A 40 12.73 -4.11 -1.15
C GLN A 40 11.37 -4.75 -1.42
N GLU A 41 10.63 -5.13 -0.36
CA GLU A 41 9.29 -5.69 -0.50
C GLU A 41 8.33 -4.68 -1.15
N TYR A 42 8.43 -3.41 -0.77
CA TYR A 42 7.61 -2.36 -1.36
C TYR A 42 7.88 -2.19 -2.86
N ALA A 43 9.15 -2.18 -3.26
CA ALA A 43 9.55 -2.13 -4.67
C ALA A 43 9.02 -3.35 -5.45
N GLN A 44 9.02 -4.54 -4.84
CA GLN A 44 8.44 -5.73 -5.45
C GLN A 44 6.92 -5.62 -5.62
N PHE A 45 6.19 -5.08 -4.63
CA PHE A 45 4.75 -4.86 -4.76
C PHE A 45 4.42 -3.87 -5.87
N VAL A 46 5.18 -2.77 -5.97
CA VAL A 46 5.03 -1.79 -7.05
C VAL A 46 5.33 -2.45 -8.40
N ALA A 47 6.45 -3.18 -8.53
CA ALA A 47 6.80 -3.86 -9.77
C ALA A 47 5.73 -4.86 -10.21
N LEU A 48 5.20 -5.65 -9.27
CA LEU A 48 4.10 -6.58 -9.54
C LEU A 48 2.84 -5.84 -9.99
N SER A 49 2.53 -4.70 -9.37
CA SER A 49 1.34 -3.93 -9.74
C SER A 49 1.41 -3.30 -11.14
N GLN A 50 2.63 -3.01 -11.62
CA GLN A 50 2.84 -2.50 -12.97
C GLN A 50 2.83 -3.61 -14.03
N PHE A 51 3.07 -4.86 -13.61
CA PHE A 51 2.97 -6.02 -14.47
C PHE A 51 1.52 -6.50 -14.66
N LEU A 52 0.68 -6.38 -13.63
CA LEU A 52 -0.70 -6.84 -13.66
C LEU A 52 -1.65 -5.80 -14.27
N PRO A 53 -2.71 -6.22 -14.99
CA PRO A 53 -3.70 -5.29 -15.50
C PRO A 53 -4.53 -4.71 -14.34
N GLY A 54 -4.71 -3.38 -14.34
CA GLY A 54 -5.57 -2.68 -13.40
C GLY A 54 -4.90 -1.50 -12.69
N PRO A 55 -5.56 -0.91 -11.69
CA PRO A 55 -5.04 0.26 -11.00
C PRO A 55 -3.88 -0.10 -10.06
N GLY A 56 -2.65 0.23 -10.44
CA GLY A 56 -1.45 -0.14 -9.67
C GLY A 56 -1.48 0.29 -8.21
N SER A 57 -1.97 1.51 -7.91
CA SER A 57 -2.09 2.00 -6.52
C SER A 57 -2.99 1.12 -5.64
N SER A 58 -4.13 0.67 -6.16
CA SER A 58 -5.03 -0.23 -5.43
C SER A 58 -4.38 -1.60 -5.22
N GLN A 59 -3.73 -2.14 -6.25
CA GLN A 59 -3.04 -3.43 -6.17
C GLN A 59 -1.89 -3.41 -5.14
N VAL A 60 -1.11 -2.34 -5.07
CA VAL A 60 -0.09 -2.16 -4.02
C VAL A 60 -0.75 -2.10 -2.64
N GLY A 61 -1.87 -1.37 -2.50
CA GLY A 61 -2.62 -1.32 -1.25
C GLY A 61 -3.10 -2.69 -0.78
N PHE A 62 -3.69 -3.48 -1.68
CA PHE A 62 -4.10 -4.86 -1.42
C PHE A 62 -2.92 -5.76 -1.04
N ALA A 63 -1.80 -5.66 -1.76
CA ALA A 63 -0.59 -6.44 -1.47
C ALA A 63 -0.05 -6.13 -0.06
N ILE A 64 -0.04 -4.85 0.35
CA ILE A 64 0.39 -4.44 1.69
C ILE A 64 -0.58 -4.93 2.77
N GLY A 65 -1.88 -4.80 2.52
CA GLY A 65 -2.93 -5.30 3.42
C GLY A 65 -2.83 -6.81 3.63
N TYR A 66 -2.69 -7.56 2.54
CA TYR A 66 -2.46 -9.00 2.55
C TYR A 66 -1.15 -9.38 3.26
N HIS A 67 -0.05 -8.70 2.96
CA HIS A 67 1.25 -8.94 3.60
C HIS A 67 1.18 -8.76 5.12
N ARG A 68 0.45 -7.74 5.59
CA ARG A 68 0.35 -7.43 7.02
C ARG A 68 -0.66 -8.30 7.77
N GLY A 69 -1.74 -8.72 7.11
CA GLY A 69 -2.93 -9.28 7.74
C GLY A 69 -3.46 -10.59 7.17
N GLY A 70 -2.81 -11.14 6.14
CA GLY A 70 -3.36 -12.24 5.34
C GLY A 70 -4.67 -11.85 4.66
N LEU A 71 -5.54 -12.81 4.39
CA LEU A 71 -6.84 -12.59 3.75
C LEU A 71 -7.74 -11.59 4.48
N ALA A 72 -7.61 -11.46 5.81
CA ALA A 72 -8.39 -10.49 6.58
C ALA A 72 -7.87 -9.05 6.45
N GLY A 73 -6.65 -8.86 5.92
CA GLY A 73 -6.06 -7.56 5.67
C GLY A 73 -6.14 -7.10 4.22
N ALA A 74 -6.43 -8.01 3.28
CA ALA A 74 -6.68 -7.71 1.88
C ALA A 74 -8.11 -7.18 1.70
#